data_AF-A0A497FJ33-F1
#
_entry.id   AF-A0A497FJ33-F1
#
_cell.length_a   1.000
_cell.length_b   1.000
_cell.length_c   1.000
_cell.angle_alpha   90.00
_cell.angle_beta   90.00
_cell.angle_gamma   90.00
#
_symmetry.space_group_name_H-M   'P 1'
#
loop_
_entity.id
_entity.type
_entity.pdbx_description
1 polymer ?
#
loop_
_entity_poly.entity_id
_entity_poly.type
_entity_poly.pdbx_seq_one_letter_code
_entity_poly.pdbx_strand_id
1 'polypeptide(L)' 'MVKVRVGKRGVIVIPKEIRMKLGIREGMILDIRVESGNIILKTNDLWVCSENEEES' A
#
# COMPACT_ATOMS: atom_id res chain seq x y z
N MET A 1 -3.60 -15.30 -11.01
CA MET A 1 -2.75 -14.18 -11.51
C MET A 1 -3.67 -13.10 -12.05
N VAL A 2 -3.62 -11.88 -11.52
CA VAL A 2 -4.47 -10.77 -12.01
C VAL A 2 -3.60 -9.82 -12.84
N LYS A 3 -4.06 -9.50 -14.05
CA LYS A 3 -3.41 -8.52 -14.92
C LYS A 3 -4.03 -7.14 -14.68
N VAL A 4 -3.21 -6.13 -14.48
CA VAL A 4 -3.63 -4.73 -14.32
C VAL A 4 -2.96 -3.86 -15.37
N ARG A 5 -3.69 -2.87 -15.88
CA ARG A 5 -3.16 -1.88 -16.82
C ARG A 5 -2.55 -0.72 -16.05
N VAL A 6 -1.41 -0.23 -16.52
CA VAL A 6 -0.82 1.02 -16.04
C VAL A 6 -1.56 2.20 -16.68
N GLY A 7 -2.09 3.07 -15.84
CA GLY A 7 -2.76 4.31 -16.23
C GLY A 7 -1.79 5.43 -16.56
N LYS A 8 -2.33 6.65 -16.70
CA LYS A 8 -1.49 7.85 -16.85
C LYS A 8 -0.60 8.02 -15.62
N ARG A 9 0.60 8.57 -15.82
CA ARG A 9 1.58 8.86 -14.74
C ARG A 9 2.01 7.62 -13.93
N GLY A 10 1.87 6.41 -14.46
CA GLY A 10 2.30 5.19 -13.77
C GLY A 10 1.32 4.68 -12.72
N VAL A 11 0.10 5.22 -12.64
CA VAL A 11 -0.89 4.79 -11.65
C VAL A 11 -1.40 3.39 -11.95
N ILE A 12 -1.37 2.50 -10.96
CA ILE A 12 -2.01 1.18 -11.01
C ILE A 12 -3.17 1.13 -10.04
N VAL A 13 -4.23 0.42 -10.42
CA VAL A 13 -5.37 0.17 -9.53
C VAL A 13 -5.16 -1.19 -8.88
N ILE A 14 -5.05 -1.24 -7.56
CA ILE A 14 -5.02 -2.50 -6.80
C ILE A 14 -6.44 -3.07 -6.80
N PRO A 15 -6.70 -4.25 -7.40
CA PRO A 15 -8.03 -4.87 -7.43
C PRO A 15 -8.62 -5.11 -6.04
N LYS A 16 -9.96 -5.07 -5.92
CA LYS A 16 -10.68 -5.21 -4.64
C LYS A 16 -10.27 -6.44 -3.85
N GLU A 17 -10.12 -7.58 -4.52
CA GLU A 17 -9.74 -8.85 -3.89
C GLU A 17 -8.37 -8.79 -3.20
N ILE A 18 -7.41 -8.08 -3.81
CA ILE A 18 -6.06 -7.91 -3.25
C ILE A 18 -6.11 -6.92 -2.08
N ARG A 19 -6.83 -5.80 -2.23
CA ARG A 19 -6.99 -4.81 -1.14
C ARG A 19 -7.59 -5.44 0.11
N MET A 20 -8.61 -6.28 -0.05
CA MET A 20 -9.25 -6.97 1.08
C MET A 20 -8.32 -7.97 1.76
N LYS A 21 -7.57 -8.77 0.98
CA LYS A 21 -6.63 -9.77 1.52
C LYS A 21 -5.47 -9.13 2.29
N LEU A 22 -5.01 -7.98 1.83
CA LEU A 22 -3.89 -7.23 2.44
C LEU A 22 -4.37 -6.15 3.43
N GLY A 23 -5.68 -6.01 3.65
CA GLY A 23 -6.23 -4.99 4.55
C GLY A 23 -5.95 -3.54 4.14
N ILE A 24 -5.65 -3.28 2.87
CA ILE A 24 -5.29 -1.94 2.37
C ILE A 24 -6.51 -1.01 2.41
N ARG A 25 -6.37 0.11 3.10
CA ARG A 25 -7.39 1.16 3.24
C ARG A 25 -6.96 2.45 2.54
N GLU A 26 -7.92 3.32 2.28
CA GLU A 26 -7.64 4.65 1.76
C GLU A 26 -6.75 5.45 2.72
N GLY A 27 -5.80 6.24 2.18
CA GLY A 27 -4.83 6.99 2.97
C GLY A 27 -3.61 6.19 3.46
N MET A 28 -3.60 4.86 3.30
CA MET A 28 -2.49 4.02 3.71
C MET A 28 -1.26 4.24 2.82
N ILE A 29 -0.08 4.32 3.43
CA ILE A 29 1.21 4.40 2.75
C ILE A 29 1.78 2.99 2.60
N LEU A 30 2.23 2.67 1.38
CA LEU A 30 2.85 1.39 1.05
C LEU A 30 4.31 1.64 0.69
N ASP A 31 5.21 0.78 1.16
CA ASP A 31 6.59 0.79 0.71
C ASP A 31 6.67 0.15 -0.65
N ILE A 32 7.35 0.83 -1.58
CA ILE A 32 7.62 0.33 -2.92
C ILE A 32 9.12 0.07 -3.08
N ARG A 33 9.47 -1.12 -3.54
CA ARG A 33 10.85 -1.48 -3.91
C ARG A 33 10.89 -2.29 -5.20
N VAL A 34 12.04 -2.25 -5.87
CA VAL A 34 12.30 -3.04 -7.07
C VAL A 34 13.27 -4.16 -6.72
N GLU A 35 12.87 -5.41 -6.93
CA GLU A 35 13.70 -6.59 -6.71
C GLU A 35 13.61 -7.53 -7.91
N SER A 36 14.74 -7.79 -8.57
CA SER A 36 14.85 -8.74 -9.68
C SER A 36 13.83 -8.50 -10.81
N GLY A 37 13.57 -7.23 -11.14
CA GLY A 37 12.58 -6.85 -12.16
C GLY A 37 11.13 -6.86 -11.69
N ASN A 38 10.87 -7.15 -10.41
CA ASN A 38 9.54 -7.10 -9.81
C ASN A 38 9.35 -5.83 -8.98
N ILE A 39 8.14 -5.27 -9.03
CA ILE A 39 7.72 -4.23 -8.08
C ILE A 39 7.11 -4.95 -6.88
N ILE A 40 7.72 -4.77 -5.71
CA ILE A 40 7.22 -5.28 -4.44
C ILE A 40 6.58 -4.12 -3.69
N LEU A 41 5.28 -4.26 -3.38
CA LEU A 41 4.53 -3.36 -2.53
C LEU A 41 4.35 -4.03 -1.17
N LYS A 42 4.81 -3.38 -0.10
CA LYS A 42 4.68 -3.90 1.27
C LYS A 42 3.81 -2.96 2.08
N THR A 43 2.80 -3.52 2.74
CA THR A 43 2.06 -2.85 3.82
C THR A 43 3.01 -2.73 5.00
N ASN A 44 3.52 -1.54 5.24
CA ASN A 44 4.27 -1.28 6.46
C ASN A 44 3.25 -0.91 7.53
N ASP A 45 3.10 -1.78 8.54
CA ASP A 45 2.16 -1.61 9.66
C ASP A 45 2.64 -0.54 10.65
N LEU A 46 3.66 0.24 10.29
CA LEU A 46 4.28 1.28 11.13
C LEU A 46 3.47 2.58 11.20
N TRP A 47 2.15 2.50 11.08
CA TRP A 47 1.27 3.53 11.63
C TRP A 47 0.86 3.11 13.04
N VAL A 48 1.84 3.15 13.96
CA VAL A 48 1.51 3.65 15.30
C VAL A 48 1.08 5.08 15.06
N CYS A 49 -0.23 5.34 15.14
CA CYS A 49 -0.68 6.71 15.31
C CYS A 49 0.14 7.29 16.46
N SER A 50 0.94 8.32 16.17
CA SER A 50 1.28 9.28 17.20
C SER A 50 -0.03 9.97 17.57
N GLU A 51 -0.83 9.32 18.41
CA GLU A 51 -1.65 10.05 19.37
C GLU A 51 -0.65 10.73 20.29
N ASN A 52 -0.31 11.97 19.93
CA ASN A 52 0.05 12.96 20.92
C ASN A 52 -1.21 13.15 21.77
N GLU A 53 -1.25 12.53 22.93
CA GLU A 53 -1.87 13.18 24.09
C GLU A 53 -0.76 13.33 25.12
N GLU A 54 -0.25 14.56 25.19
CA GLU A 54 0.23 15.14 26.43
C GLU A 54 -0.84 14.97 27.52
N GLU A 55 -0.40 14.97 28.78
CA GLU A 55 -1.17 15.04 30.05
C GLU A 55 -1.57 13.71 30.71
N SER A 56 -0.72 13.25 31.64
CA SER A 56 -0.92 13.51 33.09
C SER A 56 0.31 13.13 33.91
#